data_AF-A0A840QDB9-F1
#
_entry.id   AF-A0A840QDB9-F1
#
_cell.length_a   1.000
_cell.length_b   1.000
_cell.length_c   1.000
_cell.angle_alpha   90.00
_cell.angle_beta   90.00
_cell.angle_gamma   90.00
#
_symmetry.space_group_name_H-M   'P 1'
#
loop_
_entity.id
_entity.type
_entity.pdbx_description
1 polymer ?
#
loop_
_entity_poly.entity_id
_entity_poly.type
_entity_poly.pdbx_seq_one_letter_code
_entity_poly.pdbx_strand_id
1 'polypeptide(L)'
;MAWRLANALIDLRNEVNARWPNRDRTSDGTIGDAAHASRTSDHNPWIIDRNGVGVVRAIDIDVDGIDAAWLAEYLRQRGLTGHDGRTGDHRLTNGGYVIYNRRITNADFSGWHAYTGTDPHTGHVHISFSRTNYDDRAGWGIAGGSPAPAPPPSGRPTIQEGSTGRAVSDLQAYLDLVYPAYSKLAVDGIFGSKTTAVVREFQRRSGLAVDGIVGAQTWSKLGFR
;
A
#
# COMPACT_ATOMS: atom_id res chain seq x y z
N MET A 1 9.72 30.37 0.88
CA MET A 1 8.23 30.29 0.86
C MET A 1 7.80 29.38 1.99
N ALA A 2 6.78 29.74 2.75
CA ALA A 2 6.23 28.85 3.78
C ALA A 2 5.57 27.64 3.11
N TRP A 3 5.73 26.46 3.70
CA TRP A 3 5.13 25.23 3.18
C TRP A 3 4.51 24.39 4.30
N ARG A 4 3.60 23.49 3.93
CA ARG A 4 3.07 22.44 4.81
C ARG A 4 2.90 21.13 4.05
N LEU A 5 2.87 20.02 4.78
CA LEU A 5 2.42 18.75 4.24
C LEU A 5 0.89 18.78 4.07
N ALA A 6 0.38 18.10 3.05
CA ALA A 6 -1.04 17.85 2.90
C ALA A 6 -1.59 17.12 4.14
N ASN A 7 -2.74 17.56 4.64
CA ASN A 7 -3.26 17.08 5.92
C ASN A 7 -3.55 15.58 5.89
N ALA A 8 -4.06 15.06 4.76
CA ALA A 8 -4.37 13.65 4.64
C ALA A 8 -3.11 12.76 4.71
N LEU A 9 -1.92 13.27 4.34
CA LEU A 9 -0.64 12.55 4.48
C LEU A 9 -0.17 12.52 5.93
N ILE A 10 -0.44 13.59 6.69
CA ILE A 10 -0.22 13.59 8.14
C ILE A 10 -1.07 12.49 8.78
N ASP A 11 -2.35 12.44 8.43
CA ASP A 11 -3.29 11.43 8.94
C ASP A 11 -2.89 10.01 8.51
N LEU A 12 -2.46 9.81 7.25
CA LEU A 12 -1.91 8.54 6.77
C LEU A 12 -0.72 8.09 7.60
N ARG A 13 0.27 8.98 7.80
CA ARG A 13 1.48 8.68 8.58
C ARG A 13 1.13 8.33 10.02
N ASN A 14 0.16 9.04 10.62
CA ASN A 14 -0.31 8.76 11.97
C ASN A 14 -0.95 7.37 12.08
N GLU A 15 -1.75 6.95 11.11
CA GLU A 15 -2.32 5.61 11.12
C GLU A 15 -1.29 4.51 10.85
N VAL A 16 -0.29 4.76 9.99
CA VAL A 16 0.88 3.88 9.80
C VAL A 16 1.65 3.74 11.13
N ASN A 17 1.88 4.85 11.83
CA ASN A 17 2.52 4.84 13.16
C ASN A 17 1.70 4.07 14.19
N ALA A 18 0.36 4.20 14.16
CA ALA A 18 -0.51 3.47 15.09
C ALA A 18 -0.50 1.96 14.79
N ARG A 19 -0.45 1.56 13.52
CA ARG A 19 -0.34 0.16 13.11
C ARG A 19 1.02 -0.46 13.48
N TRP A 20 2.09 0.31 13.31
CA TRP A 20 3.46 -0.10 13.61
C TRP A 20 4.12 0.87 14.57
N PRO A 21 3.80 0.80 15.87
CA PRO A 21 4.27 1.77 16.88
C PRO A 21 5.79 1.75 17.08
N ASN A 22 6.46 0.65 16.70
CA ASN A 22 7.90 0.48 16.85
C ASN A 22 8.70 0.67 15.55
N ARG A 23 8.06 1.11 14.45
CA ARG A 23 8.78 1.33 13.19
C ARG A 23 9.82 2.44 13.32
N ASP A 24 10.85 2.36 12.49
CA ASP A 24 11.74 3.47 12.28
C ASP A 24 11.02 4.60 11.53
N ARG A 25 11.38 5.83 11.88
CA ARG A 25 10.81 7.07 11.34
C ARG A 25 11.90 8.06 10.96
N THR A 26 13.18 7.75 11.21
CA THR A 26 14.29 8.70 11.01
C THR A 26 14.43 9.11 9.55
N SER A 27 14.08 8.21 8.63
CA SER A 27 14.17 8.43 7.19
C SER A 27 12.82 8.66 6.52
N ASP A 28 11.74 8.91 7.29
CA ASP A 28 10.48 9.37 6.70
C ASP A 28 10.73 10.70 5.97
N GLY A 29 10.62 10.68 4.65
CA GLY A 29 10.85 11.83 3.80
C GLY A 29 9.59 12.69 3.70
N THR A 30 9.66 13.91 4.20
CA THR A 30 8.82 15.02 3.74
C THR A 30 9.74 16.09 3.14
N ILE A 31 9.20 17.08 2.41
CA ILE A 31 10.03 18.23 2.02
C ILE A 31 10.73 18.77 3.26
N GLY A 32 12.05 18.81 3.23
CA GLY A 32 12.78 18.98 4.48
C GLY A 32 14.29 19.10 4.34
N ASP A 33 14.87 18.57 3.27
CA ASP A 33 16.29 18.80 2.96
C ASP A 33 16.48 19.61 1.67
N ALA A 34 17.62 20.29 1.58
CA ALA A 34 18.03 21.03 0.39
C ALA A 34 18.17 20.15 -0.86
N ALA A 35 18.18 18.81 -0.70
CA ALA A 35 18.34 17.84 -1.76
C ALA A 35 17.06 17.63 -2.62
N HIS A 36 15.91 18.14 -2.17
CA HIS A 36 14.64 18.03 -2.92
C HIS A 36 14.23 19.33 -3.63
N ALA A 37 14.66 20.50 -3.15
CA ALA A 37 14.22 21.79 -3.66
C ALA A 37 14.66 22.11 -5.11
N SER A 38 15.70 21.47 -5.64
CA SER A 38 16.28 21.79 -6.95
C SER A 38 15.71 21.00 -8.14
N ARG A 39 14.82 20.02 -7.89
CA ARG A 39 14.27 19.12 -8.93
C ARG A 39 12.75 19.22 -9.01
N THR A 40 12.18 18.98 -10.19
CA THR A 40 10.71 18.81 -10.34
C THR A 40 10.30 17.53 -9.61
N SER A 41 9.69 17.67 -8.43
CA SER A 41 9.23 16.56 -7.59
C SER A 41 7.89 16.89 -6.93
N ASP A 42 7.07 15.88 -6.65
CA ASP A 42 5.85 16.02 -5.84
C ASP A 42 6.14 16.26 -4.35
N HIS A 43 7.40 16.08 -3.95
CA HIS A 43 7.90 16.57 -2.67
C HIS A 43 8.03 18.09 -2.64
N ASN A 44 7.86 18.81 -3.74
CA ASN A 44 7.94 20.27 -3.72
C ASN A 44 6.56 20.92 -3.54
N PRO A 45 6.50 22.13 -2.96
CA PRO A 45 5.27 22.74 -2.51
C PRO A 45 4.64 23.57 -3.62
N TRP A 46 4.43 22.95 -4.80
CA TRP A 46 3.99 23.63 -6.02
C TRP A 46 2.53 24.08 -5.98
N ILE A 47 1.71 23.42 -5.17
CA ILE A 47 0.31 23.81 -4.99
C ILE A 47 0.27 24.88 -3.91
N ILE A 48 -0.26 26.06 -4.22
CA ILE A 48 -0.45 27.12 -3.24
C ILE A 48 -1.88 27.02 -2.70
N ASP A 49 -2.03 26.88 -1.38
CA ASP A 49 -3.34 26.88 -0.76
C ASP A 49 -3.96 28.29 -0.68
N ARG A 50 -5.21 28.37 -0.22
CA ARG A 50 -5.97 29.63 -0.12
C ARG A 50 -5.31 30.71 0.75
N ASN A 51 -4.36 30.33 1.60
CA ASN A 51 -3.63 31.23 2.49
C ASN A 51 -2.26 31.62 1.94
N GLY A 52 -1.92 31.23 0.71
CA GLY A 52 -0.61 31.50 0.11
C GLY A 52 0.50 30.55 0.58
N VAL A 53 0.16 29.43 1.24
CA VAL A 53 1.13 28.45 1.73
C VAL A 53 1.31 27.34 0.69
N GLY A 54 2.55 27.00 0.38
CA GLY A 54 2.84 25.90 -0.52
C GLY A 54 2.56 24.54 0.11
N VAL A 55 1.96 23.61 -0.63
CA VAL A 55 1.51 22.31 -0.13
C VAL A 55 2.32 21.20 -0.78
N VAL A 56 2.91 20.37 0.08
CA VAL A 56 3.59 19.13 -0.31
C VAL A 56 2.63 17.98 -0.23
N ARG A 57 2.62 17.20 -1.31
CA ARG A 57 1.64 16.14 -1.58
C ARG A 57 2.25 14.76 -1.64
N ALA A 58 3.55 14.66 -1.36
CA ALA A 58 4.25 13.41 -1.28
C ALA A 58 4.81 13.17 0.12
N ILE A 59 4.89 11.90 0.49
CA ILE A 59 5.62 11.44 1.66
C ILE A 59 6.33 10.14 1.30
N ASP A 60 7.54 9.97 1.84
CA ASP A 60 8.26 8.72 1.85
C ASP A 60 8.10 8.11 3.25
N ILE A 61 7.55 6.90 3.32
CA ILE A 61 7.46 6.14 4.56
C ILE A 61 8.61 5.13 4.60
N ASP A 62 9.45 5.24 5.63
CA ASP A 62 10.53 4.29 5.88
C ASP A 62 9.98 2.86 6.00
N VAL A 63 10.65 1.89 5.38
CA VAL A 63 10.24 0.49 5.40
C VAL A 63 10.63 -0.23 6.69
N ASP A 64 11.59 0.30 7.45
CA ASP A 64 12.14 -0.37 8.61
C ASP A 64 11.11 -0.45 9.74
N GLY A 65 10.73 -1.69 10.08
CA GLY A 65 9.72 -1.97 11.11
C GLY A 65 8.27 -1.85 10.66
N ILE A 66 8.00 -1.80 9.35
CA ILE A 66 6.65 -1.97 8.78
C ILE A 66 6.57 -3.14 7.79
N ASP A 67 5.35 -3.56 7.46
CA ASP A 67 5.10 -4.36 6.24
C ASP A 67 4.87 -3.38 5.08
N ALA A 68 5.97 -2.93 4.47
CA ALA A 68 5.97 -1.94 3.40
C ALA A 68 5.25 -2.43 2.14
N ALA A 69 5.33 -3.73 1.84
CA ALA A 69 4.64 -4.29 0.69
C ALA A 69 3.12 -4.32 0.91
N TRP A 70 2.68 -4.66 2.12
CA TRP A 70 1.27 -4.53 2.50
C TRP A 70 0.81 -3.07 2.39
N LEU A 71 1.61 -2.10 2.87
CA LEU A 71 1.24 -0.68 2.78
C LEU A 71 1.09 -0.22 1.32
N ALA A 72 2.06 -0.57 0.47
CA ALA A 72 2.04 -0.23 -0.95
C ALA A 72 0.82 -0.84 -1.66
N GLU A 73 0.56 -2.13 -1.45
CA GLU A 73 -0.59 -2.82 -2.07
C GLU A 73 -1.93 -2.33 -1.50
N TYR A 74 -1.99 -2.03 -0.21
CA TYR A 74 -3.16 -1.43 0.43
C TYR A 74 -3.50 -0.09 -0.21
N LEU A 75 -2.52 0.81 -0.36
CA LEU A 75 -2.73 2.12 -0.98
C LEU A 75 -3.08 2.00 -2.46
N ARG A 76 -2.50 1.04 -3.19
CA ARG A 76 -2.93 0.76 -4.56
C ARG A 76 -4.41 0.39 -4.60
N GLN A 77 -4.85 -0.53 -3.75
CA GLN A 77 -6.25 -0.93 -3.69
C GLN A 77 -7.18 0.19 -3.25
N ARG A 78 -6.73 1.07 -2.34
CA ARG A 78 -7.45 2.30 -1.99
C ARG A 78 -7.60 3.20 -3.20
N GLY A 79 -6.56 3.39 -4.01
CA GLY A 79 -6.64 4.16 -5.25
C GLY A 79 -7.59 3.54 -6.29
N LEU A 80 -7.71 2.22 -6.34
CA LEU A 80 -8.59 1.52 -7.28
C LEU A 80 -10.07 1.51 -6.85
N THR A 81 -10.34 1.19 -5.57
CA THR A 81 -11.71 0.91 -5.09
C THR A 81 -12.13 1.67 -3.83
N GLY A 82 -11.27 2.52 -3.28
CA GLY A 82 -11.56 3.34 -2.10
C GLY A 82 -12.03 2.58 -0.86
N HIS A 83 -12.90 3.23 -0.07
CA HIS A 83 -13.48 2.65 1.16
C HIS A 83 -14.73 1.82 0.94
N ASP A 84 -15.46 2.11 -0.13
CA ASP A 84 -16.70 1.42 -0.47
C ASP A 84 -16.46 0.14 -1.27
N GLY A 85 -15.21 -0.14 -1.66
CA GLY A 85 -14.84 -1.27 -2.51
C GLY A 85 -15.28 -1.11 -3.97
N ARG A 86 -15.69 0.09 -4.38
CA ARG A 86 -16.23 0.39 -5.72
C ARG A 86 -15.55 1.58 -6.39
N THR A 87 -15.21 2.62 -5.62
CA THR A 87 -14.78 3.91 -6.16
C THR A 87 -13.43 4.29 -5.58
N GLY A 88 -12.41 4.45 -6.43
CA GLY A 88 -11.08 4.86 -6.00
C GLY A 88 -11.06 6.07 -5.07
N ASP A 89 -10.22 6.01 -4.02
CA ASP A 89 -10.08 7.09 -3.05
C ASP A 89 -9.64 8.38 -3.77
N HIS A 90 -10.49 9.40 -3.73
CA HIS A 90 -10.29 10.68 -4.42
C HIS A 90 -9.03 11.45 -4.02
N ARG A 91 -8.38 11.07 -2.91
CA ARG A 91 -7.09 11.62 -2.45
C ARG A 91 -5.92 11.00 -3.19
N LEU A 92 -6.10 9.86 -3.81
CA LEU A 92 -5.10 9.17 -4.64
C LEU A 92 -5.41 9.35 -6.13
N THR A 93 -6.69 9.24 -6.51
CA THR A 93 -7.10 9.41 -7.91
C THR A 93 -6.95 10.86 -8.37
N ASN A 94 -6.76 11.08 -9.67
CA ASN A 94 -6.43 12.39 -10.26
C ASN A 94 -5.02 12.89 -9.92
N GLY A 95 -4.02 12.11 -10.34
CA GLY A 95 -2.61 12.52 -10.36
C GLY A 95 -1.79 12.18 -9.12
N GLY A 96 -2.30 11.29 -8.26
CA GLY A 96 -1.50 10.60 -7.25
C GLY A 96 -0.99 9.26 -7.76
N TYR A 97 -0.03 8.68 -7.03
CA TYR A 97 0.57 7.38 -7.32
C TYR A 97 1.32 6.85 -6.10
N VAL A 98 1.65 5.56 -6.13
CA VAL A 98 2.54 4.93 -5.15
C VAL A 98 3.73 4.31 -5.89
N ILE A 99 4.93 4.46 -5.33
CA ILE A 99 6.15 3.80 -5.83
C ILE A 99 6.75 2.96 -4.70
N TYR A 100 7.06 1.71 -5.00
CA TYR A 100 7.75 0.82 -4.10
C TYR A 100 8.47 -0.28 -4.88
N ASN A 101 9.70 -0.59 -4.49
CA ASN A 101 10.49 -1.72 -4.99
C ASN A 101 10.53 -1.82 -6.53
N ARG A 102 10.95 -0.73 -7.19
CA ARG A 102 11.00 -0.57 -8.65
C ARG A 102 9.67 -0.74 -9.38
N ARG A 103 8.54 -0.54 -8.69
CA ARG A 103 7.20 -0.54 -9.29
C ARG A 103 6.51 0.77 -8.95
N ILE A 104 5.71 1.26 -9.89
CA ILE A 104 4.82 2.41 -9.72
C ILE A 104 3.41 2.00 -10.13
N THR A 105 2.40 2.53 -9.44
CA THR A 105 1.00 2.24 -9.76
C THR A 105 0.64 2.79 -11.14
N ASN A 106 -0.25 2.10 -11.86
CA ASN A 106 -0.94 2.69 -13.00
C ASN A 106 -1.71 3.94 -12.54
N ALA A 107 -1.99 4.88 -13.46
CA ALA A 107 -2.70 6.12 -13.13
C ALA A 107 -4.12 5.88 -12.57
N ASP A 108 -4.73 4.74 -12.92
CA ASP A 108 -6.03 4.27 -12.44
C ASP A 108 -5.91 3.29 -11.26
N PHE A 109 -4.68 3.04 -10.78
CA PHE A 109 -4.36 2.07 -9.73
C PHE A 109 -4.78 0.62 -10.01
N SER A 110 -5.14 0.28 -11.25
CA SER A 110 -5.56 -1.08 -11.68
C SER A 110 -4.48 -2.14 -11.43
N GLY A 111 -3.21 -1.72 -11.42
CA GLY A 111 -2.07 -2.57 -11.20
C GLY A 111 -0.78 -1.78 -11.06
N TRP A 112 0.32 -2.48 -11.26
CA TRP A 112 1.69 -1.96 -11.18
C TRP A 112 2.35 -2.00 -12.56
N HIS A 113 3.21 -1.03 -12.85
CA HIS A 113 4.16 -1.12 -13.96
C HIS A 113 5.59 -0.84 -13.47
N ALA A 114 6.58 -1.18 -14.29
CA ALA A 114 7.99 -1.03 -13.94
C ALA A 114 8.37 0.45 -13.77
N TYR A 115 9.02 0.76 -12.65
CA TYR A 115 9.60 2.07 -12.39
C TYR A 115 11.07 2.11 -12.84
N THR A 116 11.38 3.05 -13.72
CA THR A 116 12.70 3.20 -14.35
C THR A 116 13.52 4.37 -13.81
N GLY A 117 13.00 5.08 -12.79
CA GLY A 117 13.75 6.15 -12.13
C GLY A 117 15.01 5.64 -11.43
N THR A 118 15.88 6.60 -11.09
CA THR A 118 17.20 6.37 -10.51
C THR A 118 17.12 5.78 -9.10
N ASP A 119 16.22 6.30 -8.27
CA ASP A 119 15.93 5.72 -6.95
C ASP A 119 15.07 4.45 -7.12
N PRO A 120 15.52 3.27 -6.70
CA PRO A 120 14.74 2.05 -6.81
C PRO A 120 13.54 1.99 -5.84
N HIS A 121 13.40 2.91 -4.89
CA HIS A 121 12.35 2.93 -3.87
C HIS A 121 12.28 1.61 -3.06
N THR A 122 13.45 1.05 -2.73
CA THR A 122 13.55 -0.19 -1.93
C THR A 122 13.64 0.08 -0.43
N GLY A 123 14.04 1.28 -0.03
CA GLY A 123 14.16 1.69 1.38
C GLY A 123 12.98 2.52 1.89
N HIS A 124 12.01 2.87 1.04
CA HIS A 124 10.81 3.61 1.43
C HIS A 124 9.64 3.30 0.49
N VAL A 125 8.42 3.51 0.97
CA VAL A 125 7.22 3.58 0.13
C VAL A 125 6.95 5.06 -0.18
N HIS A 126 7.07 5.45 -1.44
CA HIS A 126 6.74 6.80 -1.87
C HIS A 126 5.25 6.90 -2.22
N ILE A 127 4.59 7.91 -1.68
CA ILE A 127 3.14 8.09 -1.81
C ILE A 127 2.88 9.54 -2.23
N SER A 128 2.30 9.73 -3.40
CA SER A 128 1.85 11.04 -3.91
C SER A 128 0.33 11.08 -3.99
N PHE A 129 -0.28 12.16 -3.46
CA PHE A 129 -1.74 12.34 -3.42
C PHE A 129 -2.27 13.02 -4.67
N SER A 130 -3.55 13.41 -4.69
CA SER A 130 -4.32 14.06 -5.77
C SER A 130 -4.24 15.58 -5.70
N ARG A 131 -4.28 16.29 -6.83
CA ARG A 131 -4.04 17.75 -6.86
C ARG A 131 -5.19 18.56 -6.25
N THR A 132 -6.33 17.93 -6.01
CA THR A 132 -7.57 18.62 -5.63
C THR A 132 -8.10 18.21 -4.26
N ASN A 133 -7.87 16.97 -3.83
CA ASN A 133 -8.45 16.42 -2.59
C ASN A 133 -7.41 16.09 -1.52
N TYR A 134 -6.17 16.58 -1.66
CA TYR A 134 -5.03 16.22 -0.80
C TYR A 134 -5.23 16.51 0.70
N ASP A 135 -6.19 17.37 1.08
CA ASP A 135 -6.47 17.72 2.47
C ASP A 135 -7.68 16.98 3.08
N ASP A 136 -8.35 16.09 2.35
CA ASP A 136 -9.48 15.33 2.90
C ASP A 136 -9.02 14.34 3.99
N ARG A 137 -9.53 14.54 5.21
CA ARG A 137 -9.11 13.84 6.43
C ARG A 137 -9.92 12.59 6.75
N ALA A 138 -10.65 12.02 5.77
CA ALA A 138 -11.29 10.71 5.95
C ALA A 138 -10.28 9.67 6.49
N GLY A 139 -10.68 8.88 7.48
CA GLY A 139 -9.79 7.85 8.05
C GLY A 139 -9.28 6.90 6.96
N TRP A 140 -8.01 6.50 7.04
CA TRP A 140 -7.40 5.56 6.09
C TRP A 140 -7.74 4.12 6.41
N GLY A 141 -8.08 3.78 7.65
CA GLY A 141 -8.36 2.41 8.09
C GLY A 141 -7.10 1.54 8.24
N ILE A 142 -5.93 2.15 8.32
CA ILE A 142 -4.63 1.47 8.45
C ILE A 142 -4.38 1.07 9.92
N ALA A 143 -4.77 1.92 10.88
CA ALA A 143 -4.46 1.75 12.31
C ALA A 143 -5.12 0.55 13.01
N GLY A 144 -6.22 0.00 12.47
CA GLY A 144 -6.81 -1.27 12.93
C GLY A 144 -7.36 -1.31 14.37
N GLY A 145 -8.02 -0.27 14.89
CA GLY A 145 -8.47 -0.21 16.29
C GLY A 145 -9.98 0.03 16.52
N SER A 146 -10.68 -1.00 16.99
CA SER A 146 -11.77 -0.95 17.99
C SER A 146 -11.72 -2.25 18.82
N PRO A 147 -12.07 -2.23 20.13
CA PRO A 147 -11.69 -3.27 21.09
C PRO A 147 -12.39 -4.60 20.80
N ALA A 148 -11.70 -5.71 21.09
CA ALA A 148 -12.10 -7.06 20.72
C ALA A 148 -13.38 -7.54 21.42
N PRO A 149 -14.41 -7.96 20.67
CA PRO A 149 -15.31 -9.03 21.06
C PRO A 149 -14.72 -10.40 20.62
N ALA A 150 -15.25 -11.51 21.16
CA ALA A 150 -14.88 -12.89 20.82
C ALA A 150 -14.64 -13.10 19.30
N PRO A 151 -13.67 -13.93 18.87
CA PRO A 151 -13.16 -13.92 17.50
C PRO A 151 -14.30 -14.22 16.51
N PRO A 152 -14.72 -13.24 15.69
CA PRO A 152 -15.51 -13.51 14.51
C PRO A 152 -14.57 -14.10 13.45
N PRO A 153 -15.07 -14.80 12.41
CA PRO A 153 -14.23 -15.31 11.35
C PRO A 153 -13.41 -14.14 10.76
N SER A 154 -12.11 -14.34 10.56
CA SER A 154 -11.24 -13.37 9.88
C SER A 154 -11.98 -12.81 8.67
N GLY A 155 -12.09 -11.48 8.55
CA GLY A 155 -12.99 -10.85 7.56
C GLY A 155 -12.66 -11.18 6.10
N ARG A 156 -11.53 -11.85 5.83
CA ARG A 156 -11.19 -12.41 4.53
C ARG A 156 -11.72 -13.84 4.40
N PRO A 157 -12.37 -14.16 3.27
CA PRO A 157 -12.88 -15.50 3.02
C PRO A 157 -11.71 -16.50 2.97
N THR A 158 -11.98 -17.72 3.40
CA THR A 158 -11.11 -18.85 3.06
C THR A 158 -11.18 -19.04 1.54
N ILE A 159 -10.03 -18.91 0.88
CA ILE A 159 -9.92 -19.13 -0.57
C ILE A 159 -8.97 -20.29 -0.85
N GLN A 160 -9.30 -21.04 -1.89
CA GLN A 160 -8.60 -22.25 -2.33
C GLN A 160 -8.81 -22.43 -3.83
N GLU A 161 -8.24 -23.48 -4.41
CA GLU A 161 -8.42 -23.77 -5.83
C GLU A 161 -9.91 -23.77 -6.24
N GLY A 162 -10.20 -23.08 -7.35
CA GLY A 162 -11.55 -22.83 -7.85
C GLY A 162 -12.23 -21.56 -7.29
N SER A 163 -11.69 -20.95 -6.23
CA SER A 163 -12.17 -19.65 -5.74
C SER A 163 -11.91 -18.54 -6.76
N THR A 164 -12.78 -17.55 -6.82
CA THR A 164 -12.62 -16.38 -7.69
C THR A 164 -12.93 -15.07 -6.97
N GLY A 165 -12.53 -13.96 -7.60
CA GLY A 165 -12.90 -12.61 -7.17
C GLY A 165 -11.82 -11.89 -6.37
N ARG A 166 -12.23 -10.77 -5.76
CA ARG A 166 -11.33 -9.77 -5.14
C ARG A 166 -10.29 -10.37 -4.19
N ALA A 167 -10.69 -11.29 -3.32
CA ALA A 167 -9.77 -11.90 -2.35
C ALA A 167 -8.64 -12.69 -3.03
N VAL A 168 -8.92 -13.32 -4.18
CA VAL A 168 -7.93 -14.04 -4.97
C VAL A 168 -6.98 -13.07 -5.69
N SER A 169 -7.52 -12.00 -6.29
CA SER A 169 -6.70 -10.96 -6.92
C SER A 169 -5.75 -10.31 -5.90
N ASP A 170 -6.24 -10.01 -4.69
CA ASP A 170 -5.43 -9.47 -3.60
C ASP A 170 -4.28 -10.41 -3.23
N LEU A 171 -4.57 -11.72 -3.11
CA LEU A 171 -3.56 -12.73 -2.82
C LEU A 171 -2.50 -12.80 -3.93
N GLN A 172 -2.94 -12.86 -5.20
CA GLN A 172 -2.04 -12.97 -6.34
C GLN A 172 -1.13 -11.76 -6.46
N ALA A 173 -1.70 -10.55 -6.35
CA ALA A 173 -0.95 -9.30 -6.40
C ALA A 173 0.08 -9.23 -5.28
N TYR A 174 -0.31 -9.58 -4.05
CA TYR A 174 0.59 -9.59 -2.91
C TYR A 174 1.69 -10.63 -3.08
N LEU A 175 1.36 -11.87 -3.43
CA LEU A 175 2.38 -12.92 -3.59
C LEU A 175 3.39 -12.58 -4.70
N ASP A 176 2.93 -12.08 -5.85
CA ASP A 176 3.79 -11.61 -6.95
C ASP A 176 4.67 -10.42 -6.55
N LEU A 177 4.15 -9.51 -5.72
CA LEU A 177 4.89 -8.35 -5.21
C LEU A 177 5.94 -8.73 -4.16
N VAL A 178 5.57 -9.55 -3.18
CA VAL A 178 6.39 -9.84 -1.99
C VAL A 178 7.36 -10.98 -2.22
N TYR A 179 6.99 -11.94 -3.08
CA TYR A 179 7.77 -13.15 -3.30
C TYR A 179 8.15 -13.35 -4.78
N PRO A 180 8.70 -12.34 -5.49
CA PRO A 180 8.98 -12.41 -6.93
C PRO A 180 9.98 -13.50 -7.32
N ALA A 181 10.75 -14.01 -6.35
CA ALA A 181 11.68 -15.11 -6.54
C ALA A 181 10.96 -16.44 -6.90
N TYR A 182 9.73 -16.64 -6.44
CA TYR A 182 8.98 -17.89 -6.68
C TYR A 182 7.50 -17.67 -7.05
N SER A 183 6.99 -16.45 -6.92
CA SER A 183 5.68 -16.06 -7.41
C SER A 183 5.83 -15.34 -8.76
N LYS A 184 5.11 -15.83 -9.76
CA LYS A 184 4.99 -15.22 -11.10
C LYS A 184 3.54 -15.32 -11.54
N LEU A 185 2.65 -14.81 -10.70
CA LEU A 185 1.21 -14.97 -10.86
C LEU A 185 0.67 -13.84 -11.72
N ALA A 186 -0.23 -14.19 -12.64
CA ALA A 186 -1.14 -13.19 -13.19
C ALA A 186 -2.16 -12.82 -12.10
N VAL A 187 -2.49 -11.54 -12.00
CA VAL A 187 -3.54 -11.05 -11.11
C VAL A 187 -4.87 -11.10 -11.85
N ASP A 188 -5.38 -12.32 -12.08
CA ASP A 188 -6.61 -12.58 -12.84
C ASP A 188 -7.83 -12.80 -11.94
N GLY A 189 -7.63 -12.88 -10.62
CA GLY A 189 -8.70 -13.17 -9.66
C GLY A 189 -9.23 -14.60 -9.73
N ILE A 190 -8.49 -15.53 -10.33
CA ILE A 190 -8.85 -16.94 -10.45
C ILE A 190 -7.82 -17.78 -9.68
N PHE A 191 -8.29 -18.50 -8.67
CA PHE A 191 -7.43 -19.36 -7.86
C PHE A 191 -7.26 -20.68 -8.60
N GLY A 192 -6.42 -20.69 -9.63
CA GLY A 192 -6.06 -21.89 -10.39
C GLY A 192 -4.82 -22.59 -9.84
N SER A 193 -4.40 -23.65 -10.52
CA SER A 193 -3.25 -24.49 -10.13
C SER A 193 -1.94 -23.72 -9.94
N LYS A 194 -1.70 -22.63 -10.70
CA LYS A 194 -0.54 -21.74 -10.50
C LYS A 194 -0.60 -21.04 -9.14
N THR A 195 -1.76 -20.47 -8.78
CA THR A 195 -1.98 -19.84 -7.48
C THR A 195 -1.83 -20.87 -6.36
N THR A 196 -2.39 -22.07 -6.53
CA THR A 196 -2.23 -23.19 -5.58
C THR A 196 -0.75 -23.53 -5.34
N ALA A 197 0.05 -23.62 -6.40
CA ALA A 197 1.47 -23.95 -6.29
C ALA A 197 2.24 -22.88 -5.49
N VAL A 198 1.99 -21.59 -5.76
CA VAL A 198 2.64 -20.49 -5.03
C VAL A 198 2.18 -20.43 -3.57
N VAL A 199 0.90 -20.66 -3.29
CA VAL A 199 0.39 -20.71 -1.90
C VAL A 199 1.03 -21.84 -1.11
N ARG A 200 1.13 -23.04 -1.70
CA ARG A 200 1.81 -24.18 -1.07
C ARG A 200 3.28 -23.88 -0.82
N GLU A 201 3.95 -23.24 -1.76
CA GLU A 201 5.35 -22.82 -1.58
C GLU A 201 5.50 -21.79 -0.45
N PHE A 202 4.60 -20.81 -0.38
CA PHE A 202 4.55 -19.85 0.72
C PHE A 202 4.32 -20.53 2.07
N GLN A 203 3.34 -21.43 2.16
CA GLN A 203 3.03 -22.18 3.38
C GLN A 203 4.24 -22.99 3.86
N ARG A 204 4.90 -23.70 2.92
CA ARG A 204 6.11 -24.48 3.19
C ARG A 204 7.23 -23.62 3.75
N ARG A 205 7.49 -22.45 3.15
CA ARG A 205 8.50 -21.50 3.62
C ARG A 205 8.14 -20.82 4.93
N SER A 206 6.84 -20.69 5.23
CA SER A 206 6.32 -20.02 6.41
C SER A 206 6.09 -20.94 7.61
N GLY A 207 6.41 -22.24 7.48
CA GLY A 207 6.18 -23.23 8.53
C GLY A 207 4.71 -23.52 8.80
N LEU A 208 3.84 -23.34 7.80
CA LEU A 208 2.41 -23.66 7.87
C LEU A 208 2.11 -25.05 7.30
N ALA A 209 0.90 -25.56 7.57
CA ALA A 209 0.38 -26.71 6.85
C ALA A 209 0.34 -26.41 5.34
N VAL A 210 0.86 -27.33 4.53
CA VAL A 210 0.99 -27.17 3.06
C VAL A 210 -0.24 -27.76 2.36
N ASP A 211 -1.40 -27.20 2.64
CA ASP A 211 -2.69 -27.66 2.11
C ASP A 211 -3.12 -26.90 0.83
N GLY A 212 -2.51 -25.76 0.53
CA GLY A 212 -2.90 -24.87 -0.57
C GLY A 212 -4.15 -24.04 -0.28
N ILE A 213 -4.62 -24.02 0.96
CA ILE A 213 -5.79 -23.28 1.41
C ILE A 213 -5.34 -22.00 2.12
N VAL A 214 -5.83 -20.86 1.65
CA VAL A 214 -5.61 -19.57 2.30
C VAL A 214 -6.74 -19.32 3.29
N GLY A 215 -6.62 -19.97 4.45
CA GLY A 215 -7.45 -19.71 5.62
C GLY A 215 -6.83 -18.65 6.55
N ALA A 216 -7.45 -18.43 7.71
CA ALA A 216 -7.07 -17.38 8.67
C ALA A 216 -5.57 -17.38 9.04
N GLN A 217 -4.94 -18.55 9.19
CA GLN A 217 -3.51 -18.64 9.51
C GLN A 217 -2.62 -18.18 8.35
N THR A 218 -2.94 -18.62 7.13
CA THR A 218 -2.23 -18.19 5.91
C THR A 218 -2.40 -16.69 5.69
N TRP A 219 -3.62 -16.16 5.84
CA TRP A 219 -3.88 -14.72 5.77
C TRP A 219 -3.08 -13.92 6.80
N SER A 220 -3.11 -14.35 8.06
CA SER A 220 -2.35 -13.73 9.14
C SER A 220 -0.85 -13.72 8.85
N LYS A 221 -0.30 -14.82 8.32
CA LYS A 221 1.11 -14.91 7.92
C LYS A 221 1.47 -14.06 6.72
N LEU A 222 0.52 -13.81 5.82
CA LEU A 222 0.66 -12.86 4.72
C LEU A 222 0.40 -11.40 5.17
N GLY A 223 0.22 -11.14 6.47
CA GLY A 223 0.00 -9.79 6.99
C GLY A 223 -1.44 -9.27 6.84
N PHE A 224 -2.36 -10.10 6.33
CA PHE A 224 -3.78 -9.78 6.22
C PHE A 224 -4.52 -10.20 7.50
N ARG A 225 -5.22 -9.26 8.14
CA ARG A 225 -6.06 -9.49 9.33
C ARG A 225 -7.51 -9.16 9.03
#